data_AF-A0A542KME2-F1
#
_entry.id   AF-A0A542KME2-F1
#
_cell.length_a   1.000
_cell.length_b   1.000
_cell.length_c   1.000
_cell.angle_alpha   90.00
_cell.angle_beta   90.00
_cell.angle_gamma   90.00
#
_symmetry.space_group_name_H-M   'P 1'
#
loop_
_entity.id
_entity.type
_entity.pdbx_description
1 polymer ?
#
loop_
_entity_poly.entity_id
_entity_poly.type
_entity_poly.pdbx_seq_one_letter_code
_entity_poly.pdbx_strand_id
1 'polypeptide(L)'
;MHVRRHRRTLLVGAAVAAVLAGTAGAAVAESTPSPAATPTGDGARALCKRAPKIDHRIDRALARLNAGADKRGSLARLQQRVDNAKAAGHSEIATYLRDRLTFRKSLVTTLGQRQKDLADVRTWCEDNHEGAS
;
A
#
# COMPACT_ATOMS: atom_id res chain seq x y z
N MET A 1 -6.71 11.27 -18.52
CA MET A 1 -7.19 10.01 -17.90
C MET A 1 -6.74 8.84 -18.78
N HIS A 2 -5.59 8.22 -18.51
CA HIS A 2 -5.11 7.10 -19.32
C HIS A 2 -5.59 5.77 -18.73
N VAL A 3 -6.62 5.20 -19.34
CA VAL A 3 -7.12 3.85 -19.06
C VAL A 3 -6.13 2.86 -19.69
N ARG A 4 -5.27 2.24 -18.89
CA ARG A 4 -4.46 1.09 -19.36
C ARG A 4 -5.37 -0.12 -19.50
N ARG A 5 -5.78 -0.41 -20.74
CA ARG A 5 -6.41 -1.68 -21.15
C ARG A 5 -5.37 -2.80 -20.99
N HIS A 6 -5.55 -3.67 -19.99
CA HIS A 6 -4.87 -4.96 -19.98
C HIS A 6 -5.47 -5.84 -21.08
N ARG A 7 -4.67 -6.09 -22.13
CA ARG A 7 -4.96 -7.11 -23.15
C ARG A 7 -4.84 -8.48 -22.49
N ARG A 8 -5.96 -9.20 -22.39
CA ARG A 8 -5.97 -10.63 -22.06
C ARG A 8 -5.72 -11.40 -23.36
N THR A 9 -4.56 -12.03 -23.48
CA THR A 9 -4.26 -13.00 -24.53
C THR A 9 -5.08 -14.25 -24.25
N LEU A 10 -6.11 -14.46 -25.07
CA LEU A 10 -6.82 -15.74 -25.18
C LEU A 10 -5.94 -16.68 -26.01
N LEU A 11 -5.43 -17.74 -25.39
CA LEU A 11 -4.88 -18.87 -26.11
C LEU A 11 -5.94 -19.97 -26.15
N VAL A 12 -6.54 -20.10 -27.33
CA VAL A 12 -7.35 -21.24 -27.75
C VAL A 12 -6.37 -22.38 -28.04
N GLY A 13 -6.51 -23.50 -27.34
CA GLY A 13 -5.74 -24.73 -27.53
C GLY A 13 -6.69 -25.92 -27.54
N ALA A 14 -6.68 -26.65 -28.64
CA ALA A 14 -7.64 -27.67 -29.06
C ALA A 14 -7.87 -28.83 -28.07
N ALA A 15 -9.09 -29.37 -28.13
CA ALA A 15 -9.56 -30.55 -27.43
C ALA A 15 -8.86 -31.83 -27.90
N VAL A 16 -8.57 -32.73 -26.95
CA VAL A 16 -8.55 -34.17 -27.19
C VAL A 16 -9.36 -34.81 -26.07
N ALA A 17 -10.56 -35.29 -26.42
CA ALA A 17 -11.38 -36.13 -25.56
C ALA A 17 -10.81 -37.54 -25.60
N ALA A 18 -10.30 -38.02 -24.46
CA ALA A 18 -10.04 -39.43 -24.22
C ALA A 18 -10.74 -39.80 -22.90
N VAL A 19 -11.97 -40.30 -23.02
CA VAL A 19 -12.71 -40.92 -21.92
C VAL A 19 -12.15 -42.32 -21.75
N LEU A 20 -11.38 -42.52 -20.68
CA LEU A 20 -11.05 -43.84 -20.14
C LEU A 20 -11.39 -43.81 -18.66
N ALA A 21 -12.41 -44.59 -18.30
CA ALA A 21 -12.84 -44.83 -16.94
C ALA A 21 -11.68 -45.41 -16.12
N GLY A 22 -11.33 -44.72 -15.03
CA GLY A 22 -10.29 -45.14 -14.12
C GLY A 22 -10.25 -44.20 -12.92
N THR A 23 -10.25 -44.77 -11.73
CA THR A 23 -10.12 -44.11 -10.43
C THR A 23 -9.03 -43.03 -10.43
N ALA A 24 -9.40 -41.75 -10.40
CA ALA A 24 -8.44 -40.65 -10.37
C ALA A 24 -8.65 -39.83 -9.09
N GLY A 25 -7.77 -40.08 -8.11
CA GLY A 25 -7.60 -39.20 -6.97
C GLY A 25 -7.33 -37.78 -7.46
N ALA A 26 -7.96 -36.81 -6.81
CA ALA A 26 -7.68 -35.40 -7.04
C ALA A 26 -6.18 -35.16 -6.85
N ALA A 27 -5.47 -34.87 -7.94
CA ALA A 27 -4.10 -34.37 -7.89
C ALA A 27 -4.16 -32.94 -7.34
N VAL A 28 -4.13 -32.81 -6.02
CA VAL A 28 -3.74 -31.55 -5.37
C VAL A 28 -2.29 -31.29 -5.74
N ALA A 29 -2.04 -30.24 -6.52
CA ALA A 29 -0.71 -29.72 -6.72
C ALA A 29 -0.23 -29.12 -5.39
N GLU A 30 0.39 -29.96 -4.57
CA GLU A 30 1.03 -29.57 -3.32
C GLU A 30 2.22 -28.68 -3.64
N SER A 31 2.02 -27.37 -3.61
CA SER A 31 3.11 -26.39 -3.72
C SER A 31 3.79 -26.31 -2.37
N THR A 32 4.75 -27.20 -2.10
CA THR A 32 5.56 -27.14 -0.89
C THR A 32 6.21 -25.76 -0.80
N PRO A 33 5.96 -24.95 0.25
CA PRO A 33 6.61 -23.67 0.41
C PRO A 33 8.12 -23.88 0.49
N SER A 34 8.87 -23.28 -0.41
CA SER A 34 10.32 -23.30 -0.32
C SER A 34 10.75 -22.51 0.93
N PRO A 35 11.68 -23.02 1.75
CA PRO A 35 12.09 -22.34 2.97
C PRO A 35 12.64 -20.95 2.64
N ALA A 36 12.12 -19.93 3.33
CA ALA A 36 12.63 -18.57 3.21
C ALA A 36 14.08 -18.55 3.72
N ALA A 37 15.00 -17.99 2.93
CA ALA A 37 16.38 -17.85 3.34
C ALA A 37 16.47 -17.02 4.63
N THR A 38 17.28 -17.47 5.57
CA THR A 38 17.55 -16.75 6.81
C THR A 38 18.20 -15.40 6.48
N PRO A 39 17.73 -14.27 7.06
CA PRO A 39 18.36 -12.98 6.84
C PRO A 39 19.83 -13.00 7.25
N THR A 40 20.73 -12.56 6.36
CA THR A 40 22.18 -12.57 6.59
C THR A 40 22.74 -11.22 7.07
N GLY A 41 21.90 -10.35 7.67
CA GLY A 41 22.32 -9.05 8.20
C GLY A 41 21.16 -8.23 8.79
N ASP A 42 21.46 -7.02 9.25
CA ASP A 42 20.49 -6.09 9.86
C ASP A 42 19.57 -5.37 8.84
N GLY A 43 19.89 -5.48 7.55
CA GLY A 43 19.14 -4.87 6.45
C GLY A 43 19.47 -3.40 6.18
N ALA A 44 20.53 -2.85 6.79
CA ALA A 44 20.93 -1.45 6.64
C ALA A 44 21.10 -1.04 5.17
N ARG A 45 21.88 -1.80 4.39
CA ARG A 45 22.07 -1.54 2.95
C ARG A 45 20.77 -1.45 2.16
N ALA A 46 19.82 -2.35 2.46
CA ALA A 46 18.52 -2.36 1.79
C ALA A 46 17.65 -1.18 2.25
N LEU A 47 17.76 -0.77 3.51
CA LEU A 47 17.08 0.41 4.03
C LEU A 47 17.62 1.69 3.39
N CYS A 48 18.94 1.90 3.39
CA CYS A 48 19.61 3.06 2.80
C CYS A 48 19.23 3.24 1.33
N LYS A 49 19.32 2.17 0.54
CA LYS A 49 18.88 2.16 -0.87
C LYS A 49 17.42 2.60 -1.07
N ARG A 50 16.54 2.32 -0.12
CA ARG A 50 15.10 2.64 -0.22
C ARG A 50 14.74 3.98 0.42
N ALA A 51 15.57 4.51 1.32
CA ALA A 51 15.23 5.66 2.14
C ALA A 51 14.73 6.86 1.31
N PRO A 52 15.38 7.28 0.21
CA PRO A 52 14.88 8.40 -0.61
C PRO A 52 13.48 8.17 -1.19
N LYS A 53 13.18 6.92 -1.57
CA LYS A 53 11.88 6.55 -2.13
C LYS A 53 10.79 6.51 -1.05
N ILE A 54 11.15 6.13 0.18
CA ILE A 54 10.22 6.14 1.32
C ILE A 54 9.88 7.59 1.68
N ASP A 55 10.88 8.47 1.72
CA ASP A 55 10.74 9.89 2.03
C ASP A 55 9.75 10.58 1.06
N HIS A 56 10.02 10.46 -0.24
CA HIS A 56 9.13 10.97 -1.28
C HIS A 56 7.70 10.37 -1.25
N ARG A 57 7.52 9.14 -0.72
CA ARG A 57 6.19 8.56 -0.53
C ARG A 57 5.47 9.19 0.67
N ILE A 58 6.19 9.45 1.75
CA ILE A 58 5.67 10.13 2.94
C ILE A 58 5.25 11.55 2.56
N ASP A 59 6.09 12.30 1.85
CA ASP A 59 5.76 13.65 1.35
C ASP A 59 4.47 13.69 0.55
N ARG A 60 4.35 12.81 -0.46
CA ARG A 60 3.14 12.76 -1.29
C ARG A 60 1.90 12.33 -0.50
N ALA A 61 2.06 11.56 0.57
CA ALA A 61 0.97 11.18 1.44
C ALA A 61 0.53 12.38 2.30
N LEU A 62 1.47 13.06 2.95
CA LEU A 62 1.21 14.26 3.73
C LEU A 62 0.61 15.38 2.87
N ALA A 63 1.18 15.66 1.71
CA ALA A 63 0.65 16.64 0.77
C ALA A 63 -0.79 16.34 0.34
N ARG A 64 -1.14 15.06 0.11
CA ARG A 64 -2.51 14.67 -0.22
C ARG A 64 -3.46 14.82 0.96
N LEU A 65 -3.03 14.42 2.17
CA LEU A 65 -3.84 14.53 3.38
C LEU A 65 -4.13 15.99 3.73
N ASN A 66 -3.14 16.87 3.59
CA ASN A 66 -3.21 18.29 3.92
C ASN A 66 -3.75 19.18 2.78
N ALA A 67 -4.11 18.61 1.63
CA ALA A 67 -4.65 19.38 0.52
C ALA A 67 -6.06 19.95 0.82
N GLY A 68 -6.54 20.83 -0.07
CA GLY A 68 -7.86 21.45 0.02
C GLY A 68 -9.04 20.49 -0.18
N ALA A 69 -10.25 21.01 0.00
CA ALA A 69 -11.50 20.25 -0.11
C ALA A 69 -11.81 19.74 -1.54
N ASP A 70 -11.19 20.35 -2.55
CA ASP A 70 -11.29 19.91 -3.94
C ASP A 70 -10.56 18.57 -4.18
N LYS A 71 -9.51 18.28 -3.40
CA LYS A 71 -8.68 17.08 -3.60
C LYS A 71 -9.30 15.83 -2.97
N ARG A 72 -9.37 14.76 -3.76
CA ARG A 72 -9.75 13.43 -3.26
C ARG A 72 -8.70 12.93 -2.29
N GLY A 73 -9.17 12.56 -1.10
CA GLY A 73 -8.31 11.99 -0.08
C GLY A 73 -7.63 13.02 0.82
N SER A 74 -8.01 14.30 0.75
CA SER A 74 -7.66 15.27 1.79
C SER A 74 -8.53 15.13 3.03
N LEU A 75 -8.03 15.67 4.14
CA LEU A 75 -8.77 15.85 5.38
C LEU A 75 -9.92 16.84 5.19
N ALA A 76 -9.67 17.96 4.51
CA ALA A 76 -10.66 19.01 4.25
C ALA A 76 -11.89 18.46 3.49
N ARG A 77 -11.67 17.67 2.42
CA ARG A 77 -12.78 17.07 1.68
C ARG A 77 -13.56 16.07 2.52
N LEU A 78 -12.87 15.31 3.37
CA LEU A 78 -13.52 14.32 4.21
C LEU A 78 -14.34 14.99 5.32
N GLN A 79 -13.84 16.07 5.92
CA GLN A 79 -14.58 16.92 6.85
C GLN A 79 -15.86 17.46 6.19
N GLN A 80 -15.77 18.05 5.00
CA GLN A 80 -16.95 18.53 4.29
C GLN A 80 -18.00 17.43 4.04
N ARG A 81 -17.56 16.19 3.75
CA ARG A 81 -18.49 15.06 3.61
C ARG A 81 -19.15 14.65 4.94
N VAL A 82 -18.44 14.76 6.06
CA VAL A 82 -19.03 14.58 7.39
C VAL A 82 -20.11 15.63 7.61
N ASP A 83 -19.81 16.88 7.32
CA ASP A 83 -20.72 18.01 7.55
C ASP A 83 -21.97 17.90 6.66
N ASN A 84 -21.80 17.55 5.38
CA ASN A 84 -22.92 17.29 4.48
C ASN A 84 -23.81 16.13 4.96
N ALA A 85 -23.21 15.04 5.47
CA ALA A 85 -23.97 13.91 5.99
C ALA A 85 -24.77 14.29 7.25
N LYS A 86 -24.18 15.11 8.14
CA LYS A 86 -24.88 15.65 9.31
C LYS A 86 -26.04 16.56 8.90
N ALA A 87 -25.81 17.47 7.95
CA ALA A 87 -26.83 18.39 7.44
C ALA A 87 -28.01 17.65 6.78
N ALA A 88 -27.74 16.49 6.18
CA ALA A 88 -28.77 15.62 5.60
C ALA A 88 -29.44 14.67 6.62
N GLY A 89 -29.04 14.69 7.90
CA GLY A 89 -29.58 13.77 8.91
C GLY A 89 -29.08 12.32 8.80
N HIS A 90 -28.06 12.05 7.97
CA HIS A 90 -27.52 10.70 7.77
C HIS A 90 -26.52 10.32 8.87
N SER A 91 -27.01 9.98 10.06
CA SER A 91 -26.20 9.84 11.28
C SER A 91 -25.12 8.74 11.21
N GLU A 92 -25.44 7.61 10.60
CA GLU A 92 -24.58 6.44 10.43
C GLU A 92 -23.46 6.75 9.45
N ILE A 93 -23.79 7.43 8.35
CA ILE A 93 -22.83 7.88 7.34
C ILE A 93 -21.88 8.92 7.96
N ALA A 94 -22.42 9.89 8.71
CA ALA A 94 -21.62 10.89 9.39
C ALA A 94 -20.64 10.26 10.39
N THR A 95 -21.09 9.25 11.15
CA THR A 95 -20.27 8.47 12.08
C THR A 95 -19.13 7.76 11.36
N TYR A 96 -19.43 6.97 10.33
CA TYR A 96 -18.41 6.28 9.55
C TYR A 96 -17.37 7.25 8.96
N LEU A 97 -17.82 8.38 8.40
CA LEU A 97 -16.93 9.37 7.81
C LEU A 97 -16.09 10.09 8.85
N ARG A 98 -16.63 10.36 10.05
CA ARG A 98 -15.91 10.95 11.18
C ARG A 98 -14.81 10.03 11.65
N ASP A 99 -15.09 8.74 11.83
CA ASP A 99 -14.08 7.78 12.31
C ASP A 99 -12.94 7.64 11.28
N ARG A 100 -13.29 7.62 9.99
CA ARG A 100 -12.32 7.69 8.89
C ARG A 100 -11.51 8.99 8.89
N LEU A 101 -12.11 10.11 9.28
CA LEU A 101 -11.41 11.39 9.42
C LEU A 101 -10.43 11.35 10.60
N THR A 102 -10.85 10.83 11.75
CA THR A 102 -9.99 10.64 12.92
C THR A 102 -8.78 9.78 12.59
N PHE A 103 -8.98 8.64 11.92
CA PHE A 103 -7.87 7.80 11.47
C PHE A 103 -6.92 8.54 10.53
N ARG A 104 -7.44 9.34 9.59
CA ARG A 104 -6.57 10.11 8.68
C ARG A 104 -5.81 11.22 9.40
N LYS A 105 -6.39 11.83 10.44
CA LYS A 105 -5.67 12.79 11.29
C LYS A 105 -4.52 12.11 12.03
N SER A 106 -4.73 10.91 12.57
CA SER A 106 -3.64 10.17 13.22
C SER A 106 -2.52 9.79 12.25
N LEU A 107 -2.84 9.48 10.99
CA LEU A 107 -1.83 9.26 9.95
C LEU A 107 -0.92 10.47 9.75
N VAL A 108 -1.41 11.71 9.85
CA VAL A 108 -0.55 12.91 9.70
C VAL A 108 0.53 12.92 10.76
N THR A 109 0.16 12.66 12.02
CA THR A 109 1.13 12.58 13.13
C THR A 109 2.13 11.45 12.92
N THR A 110 1.67 10.24 12.59
CA THR A 110 2.56 9.08 12.38
C THR A 110 3.49 9.27 11.19
N LEU A 111 3.00 9.83 10.07
CA LEU A 111 3.81 10.10 8.89
C LEU A 111 4.83 11.21 9.14
N GLY A 112 4.45 12.25 9.87
CA GLY A 112 5.37 13.33 10.27
C GLY A 112 6.49 12.82 11.17
N GLN A 113 6.21 11.90 12.10
CA GLN A 113 7.27 11.27 12.90
C GLN A 113 8.19 10.40 12.03
N ARG A 114 7.62 9.54 11.20
CA ARG A 114 8.40 8.69 10.28
C ARG A 114 9.29 9.49 9.33
N GLN A 115 8.87 10.68 8.94
CA GLN A 115 9.70 11.57 8.12
C GLN A 115 10.96 12.03 8.88
N LYS A 116 10.83 12.39 10.16
CA LYS A 116 11.97 12.76 11.01
C LYS A 116 12.89 11.56 11.21
N ASP A 117 12.34 10.41 11.60
CA ASP A 117 13.12 9.19 11.80
C ASP A 117 13.88 8.79 10.52
N LEU A 118 13.26 9.00 9.35
CA LEU A 118 13.90 8.71 8.07
C LEU A 118 14.98 9.72 7.70
N ALA A 119 14.87 10.97 8.14
CA ALA A 119 15.95 11.95 8.00
C ALA A 119 17.18 11.51 8.79
N ASP A 120 16.99 11.03 10.03
CA ASP A 120 18.09 10.49 10.86
C ASP A 120 18.72 9.26 10.20
N VAL A 121 17.90 8.35 9.65
CA VAL A 121 18.40 7.20 8.88
C VAL A 121 19.19 7.64 7.65
N ARG A 122 18.77 8.68 6.93
CA ARG A 122 19.49 9.18 5.75
C ARG A 122 20.86 9.74 6.14
N THR A 123 20.93 10.55 7.20
CA THR A 123 22.21 11.03 7.75
C THR A 123 23.12 9.84 8.10
N TRP A 124 22.59 8.83 8.79
CA TRP A 124 23.37 7.63 9.11
C TRP A 124 23.86 6.90 7.85
N CYS A 125 23.03 6.76 6.81
CA CYS A 125 23.43 6.12 5.57
C CYS A 125 24.58 6.85 4.86
N GLU A 126 24.55 8.19 4.86
CA GLU A 126 25.61 9.03 4.30
C GLU A 126 26.93 8.83 5.07
N ASP A 127 26.86 8.74 6.39
CA ASP A 127 28.03 8.54 7.27
C ASP A 127 28.60 7.10 7.26
N ASN A 128 27.80 6.10 6.87
CA ASN A 128 28.13 4.68 7.01
C ASN A 128 28.17 3.94 5.66
N HIS A 129 28.69 4.61 4.62
CA HIS A 129 28.89 4.01 3.29
C HIS A 129 27.63 3.31 2.73
N GLU A 130 26.46 3.94 2.88
CA GLU A 130 25.17 3.40 2.45
C GLU A 130 24.80 2.05 3.10
N GLY A 131 25.30 1.81 4.31
CA GLY A 131 25.09 0.56 5.05
C GLY A 131 25.84 -0.62 4.44
N ALA A 132 26.92 -0.37 3.69
CA ALA A 132 27.82 -1.43 3.25
C ALA A 132 28.51 -2.08 4.47
N SER A 133 28.38 -3.40 4.57
CA SER A 133 29.02 -4.27 5.57
C SER A 133 30.06 -5.15 4.90
#